data_AF-A0A2E6NX08-F1
#
_entry.id   AF-A0A2E6NX08-F1
#
_cell.length_a   1.000
_cell.length_b   1.000
_cell.length_c   1.000
_cell.angle_alpha   90.00
_cell.angle_beta   90.00
_cell.angle_gamma   90.00
#
_symmetry.space_group_name_H-M   'P 1'
#
loop_
_entity.id
_entity.type
_entity.pdbx_description
1 polymer ?
#
loop_
_entity_poly.entity_id
_entity_poly.type
_entity_poly.pdbx_seq_one_letter_code
_entity_poly.pdbx_strand_id
1 'polypeptide(L)'
;MFFVDYGLHDIANFIHFDGNPDPSKLIHFFFSMWGFAELIFCIVCWTVIIKWRSLIPALYTLWLTEWSVRTFYYSQAMGIADMSAYKTGVTPGAVGAPYLFVALLIFFLLSIKSK
;
A
#
# COMPACT_ATOMS: atom_id res chain seq x y z
N MET A 1 12.39 -8.95 14.18
CA MET A 1 11.74 -8.59 12.91
C MET A 1 12.53 -7.42 12.35
N PHE A 2 13.04 -7.52 11.13
CA PHE A 2 13.89 -6.46 10.58
C PHE A 2 13.04 -5.20 10.30
N PHE A 3 13.53 -4.02 10.66
CA PHE A 3 12.96 -2.71 10.29
C PHE A 3 11.57 -2.36 10.86
N VAL A 4 11.28 -2.77 12.10
CA VAL A 4 9.98 -2.49 12.77
C VAL A 4 9.62 -0.99 12.76
N ASP A 5 10.58 -0.13 13.08
CA ASP A 5 10.36 1.32 13.17
C ASP A 5 10.31 2.01 11.81
N TYR A 6 10.97 1.44 10.80
CA TYR A 6 11.17 2.04 9.48
C TYR A 6 9.85 2.17 8.69
N GLY A 7 8.98 1.16 8.77
CA GLY A 7 7.70 1.18 8.07
C GLY A 7 6.74 2.24 8.60
N LEU A 8 6.64 2.37 9.93
CA LEU A 8 5.69 3.27 10.56
C LEU A 8 6.17 4.72 10.55
N HIS A 9 7.43 4.95 10.93
CA HIS A 9 7.95 6.29 11.15
C HIS A 9 8.55 6.88 9.87
N ASP A 10 9.37 6.13 9.13
CA ASP A 10 10.06 6.67 7.94
C ASP A 10 9.20 6.62 6.66
N ILE A 11 8.42 5.57 6.46
CA ILE A 11 7.58 5.42 5.24
C ILE A 11 6.21 6.08 5.44
N ALA A 12 5.60 5.87 6.59
CA ALA A 12 4.24 6.33 6.87
C ALA A 12 4.18 7.63 7.70
N ASN A 13 5.34 8.24 8.02
CA ASN A 13 5.46 9.53 8.70
C ASN A 13 4.61 9.66 9.98
N PHE A 14 4.35 8.55 10.69
CA PHE A 14 3.60 8.60 11.93
C PHE A 14 4.49 9.03 13.09
N ILE A 15 3.93 9.81 14.01
CA ILE A 15 4.61 10.15 15.28
C ILE A 15 4.73 8.91 16.17
N HIS A 16 5.62 8.98 17.17
CA HIS A 16 5.62 8.00 18.25
C HIS A 16 4.40 8.22 19.15
N PHE A 17 3.81 7.12 19.63
CA PHE A 17 2.65 7.16 20.52
C PHE A 17 3.08 6.71 21.92
N ASP A 18 3.03 7.64 22.88
CA ASP A 18 3.33 7.33 24.28
C ASP A 18 2.06 6.90 25.03
N GLY A 19 2.15 5.84 25.84
CA GLY A 19 1.04 5.35 26.65
C GLY A 19 1.40 4.17 27.56
N ASN A 20 0.52 3.80 28.48
CA ASN A 20 0.67 2.60 29.32
C ASN A 20 -0.61 1.75 29.29
N PRO A 21 -0.57 0.51 28.76
CA PRO A 21 0.58 -0.13 28.10
C PRO A 21 1.00 0.60 26.82
N ASP A 22 2.27 0.44 26.43
CA ASP A 22 2.87 1.09 25.26
C ASP A 22 2.12 0.73 23.96
N PRO A 23 1.41 1.70 23.35
CA PRO A 23 0.59 1.46 22.16
C PRO A 23 1.43 1.27 20.89
N SER A 24 2.67 1.77 20.87
CA SER A 24 3.54 1.72 19.68
C SER A 24 3.83 0.28 19.26
N LYS A 25 4.02 -0.62 20.22
CA LYS A 25 4.27 -2.06 19.98
C LYS A 25 3.15 -2.74 19.20
N LEU A 26 1.90 -2.42 19.52
CA LEU A 26 0.74 -2.99 18.85
C LEU A 26 0.62 -2.46 17.41
N ILE A 27 0.83 -1.16 17.24
CA ILE A 27 0.77 -0.50 15.92
C ILE A 27 1.87 -1.04 15.02
N HIS A 28 3.10 -1.16 15.53
CA HIS A 28 4.22 -1.77 14.82
C HIS A 28 3.94 -3.20 14.37
N PHE A 29 3.27 -4.00 15.20
CA PHE A 29 2.87 -5.36 14.84
C PHE A 29 1.89 -5.39 13.66
N PHE A 30 0.87 -4.53 13.65
CA PHE A 30 -0.07 -4.44 12.53
C PHE A 30 0.60 -3.96 11.24
N PHE A 31 1.45 -2.92 11.33
CA PHE A 31 2.20 -2.41 10.18
C PHE A 31 3.17 -3.44 9.60
N SER A 32 3.79 -4.24 10.47
CA SER A 32 4.61 -5.38 10.06
C SER A 32 3.84 -6.39 9.24
N MET A 33 2.71 -6.85 9.76
CA MET A 33 1.90 -7.88 9.09
C MET A 33 1.41 -7.38 7.74
N TRP A 34 1.03 -6.11 7.67
CA TRP A 34 0.64 -5.45 6.44
C TRP A 34 1.78 -5.43 5.41
N GLY A 35 2.97 -4.96 5.80
CA GLY A 35 4.13 -4.95 4.90
C GLY A 35 4.57 -6.35 4.48
N PHE A 36 4.50 -7.33 5.38
CA PHE A 36 4.80 -8.73 5.08
C PHE A 36 3.82 -9.33 4.06
N ALA A 37 2.52 -9.01 4.18
CA ALA A 37 1.51 -9.42 3.21
C ALA A 37 1.78 -8.82 1.82
N GLU A 38 2.20 -7.55 1.74
CA GLU A 38 2.58 -6.91 0.46
C GLU A 38 3.81 -7.59 -0.16
N LEU A 39 4.81 -7.97 0.64
CA LEU A 39 5.98 -8.70 0.14
C LEU A 39 5.61 -10.07 -0.44
N ILE A 40 4.76 -10.83 0.26
CA ILE A 40 4.24 -12.11 -0.25
C ILE A 40 3.49 -11.88 -1.57
N PHE A 41 2.61 -10.89 -1.62
CA PHE A 41 1.84 -10.57 -2.83
C PHE A 41 2.74 -10.20 -4.01
N CYS A 42 3.80 -9.42 -3.77
CA CYS A 42 4.82 -9.12 -4.77
C CYS A 42 5.51 -10.38 -5.29
N ILE A 43 5.91 -11.31 -4.42
CA ILE A 43 6.53 -12.59 -4.82
C ILE A 43 5.59 -13.40 -5.72
N VAL A 44 4.29 -13.43 -5.39
CA VAL A 44 3.26 -14.08 -6.22
C VAL A 44 3.15 -13.41 -7.58
N CYS A 45 3.10 -12.08 -7.63
CA CYS A 45 3.06 -11.32 -8.88
C CYS A 45 4.27 -11.62 -9.78
N TRP A 46 5.48 -11.59 -9.21
CA TRP A 46 6.71 -11.94 -9.93
C TRP A 46 6.67 -13.36 -10.50
N THR A 47 6.22 -14.32 -9.70
CA THR A 47 6.08 -15.73 -10.13
C THR A 47 5.13 -15.85 -11.34
N VAL A 48 3.99 -15.16 -11.29
CA VAL A 48 2.99 -15.14 -12.37
C VAL A 48 3.54 -14.47 -13.63
N ILE A 49 4.26 -13.34 -13.51
CA ILE A 49 4.88 -12.66 -14.65
C ILE A 49 5.90 -13.59 -15.36
N ILE A 50 6.67 -14.36 -14.61
CA ILE A 50 7.67 -15.29 -15.15
C ILE A 50 7.01 -16.50 -15.82
N LYS A 51 6.02 -17.13 -15.16
CA LYS A 51 5.51 -18.45 -15.55
C LYS A 51 4.15 -18.43 -16.25
N TRP A 52 3.26 -17.52 -15.88
CA TRP A 52 1.86 -17.50 -16.29
C TRP A 52 1.45 -16.13 -16.84
N ARG A 53 2.05 -15.75 -17.98
CA ARG A 53 1.80 -14.45 -18.62
C ARG A 53 0.34 -14.20 -19.00
N SER A 54 -0.46 -15.26 -19.17
CA SER A 54 -1.91 -15.14 -19.43
C SER A 54 -2.71 -14.56 -18.25
N LEU A 55 -2.16 -14.61 -17.02
CA LEU A 55 -2.80 -14.08 -15.82
C LEU A 55 -2.41 -12.61 -15.53
N ILE A 56 -1.54 -12.00 -16.34
CA ILE A 56 -1.10 -10.61 -16.18
C ILE A 56 -2.29 -9.63 -16.10
N PRO A 57 -3.33 -9.71 -16.95
CA PRO A 57 -4.49 -8.83 -16.83
C PRO A 57 -5.21 -8.98 -15.49
N ALA A 58 -5.29 -10.20 -14.95
CA ALA A 58 -5.91 -10.45 -13.65
C ALA A 58 -5.10 -9.82 -12.50
N LEU A 59 -3.77 -9.84 -12.57
CA LEU A 59 -2.92 -9.15 -11.60
C LEU A 59 -3.14 -7.63 -11.62
N TYR A 60 -3.23 -7.04 -12.82
CA TYR A 60 -3.51 -5.62 -12.95
C TYR A 60 -4.90 -5.25 -12.40
N THR A 61 -5.91 -6.10 -12.56
CA THR A 61 -7.22 -5.90 -11.91
C THR A 61 -7.11 -5.85 -10.39
N LEU A 62 -6.34 -6.77 -9.79
CA LEU A 62 -6.13 -6.80 -8.33
C LEU A 62 -5.42 -5.53 -7.85
N TRP A 63 -4.34 -5.13 -8.53
CA TRP A 63 -3.61 -3.90 -8.20
C TRP A 63 -4.45 -2.64 -8.42
N LEU A 64 -5.22 -2.55 -9.51
CA LEU A 64 -6.12 -1.42 -9.74
C LEU A 64 -7.21 -1.33 -8.67
N THR A 65 -7.73 -2.46 -8.20
CA THR A 65 -8.72 -2.49 -7.12
C THR A 65 -8.10 -1.98 -5.82
N GLU A 66 -6.92 -2.46 -5.44
CA GLU A 66 -6.23 -2.04 -4.22
C GLU A 66 -5.86 -0.54 -4.25
N TRP A 67 -5.23 -0.06 -5.33
CA TRP A 67 -4.83 1.34 -5.46
C TRP A 67 -6.02 2.30 -5.66
N SER A 68 -7.12 1.87 -6.27
CA SER A 68 -8.34 2.70 -6.35
C SER A 68 -8.98 2.89 -4.98
N VAL A 69 -9.05 1.83 -4.17
CA VAL A 69 -9.50 1.91 -2.79
C VAL A 69 -8.58 2.82 -1.98
N ARG A 70 -7.26 2.70 -2.13
CA ARG A 70 -6.26 3.55 -1.46
C ARG A 70 -6.36 5.03 -1.85
N THR A 71 -6.64 5.32 -3.12
CA THR A 71 -6.67 6.70 -3.65
C THR A 71 -8.00 7.39 -3.38
N PHE A 72 -9.12 6.69 -3.61
CA PHE A 72 -10.45 7.32 -3.64
C PHE A 72 -11.30 6.97 -2.43
N TYR A 73 -11.24 5.72 -1.96
CA TYR A 73 -12.15 5.24 -0.92
C TYR A 73 -11.65 5.55 0.50
N TYR A 74 -10.37 5.33 0.79
CA TYR A 74 -9.84 5.49 2.16
C TYR A 74 -9.97 6.91 2.71
N SER A 75 -9.78 7.93 1.86
CA SER A 75 -9.93 9.34 2.24
C SER A 75 -11.39 9.71 2.56
N GLN A 76 -12.35 9.04 1.93
CA GLN A 76 -13.79 9.32 2.06
C GLN A 76 -14.45 8.48 3.17
N ALA A 77 -14.15 7.18 3.21
CA ALA A 77 -14.87 6.20 4.02
C ALA A 77 -14.45 6.18 5.49
N MET A 78 -13.18 6.46 5.79
CA MET A 78 -12.69 6.37 7.17
C MET A 78 -12.87 7.70 7.94
N GLY A 79 -13.42 8.75 7.33
CA GLY A 79 -13.69 10.03 7.99
C GLY A 79 -12.45 10.69 8.60
N ILE A 80 -11.25 10.29 8.15
CA ILE A 80 -9.99 10.72 8.73
C ILE A 80 -9.56 12.03 8.08
N ALA A 81 -10.40 13.05 8.22
CA ALA A 81 -10.15 14.37 7.65
C ALA A 81 -8.99 15.09 8.35
N ASP A 82 -8.59 14.63 9.55
CA ASP A 82 -7.49 15.24 10.29
C ASP A 82 -6.59 14.20 11.00
N MET A 83 -5.71 13.55 10.23
CA MET A 83 -4.55 12.80 10.76
C MET A 83 -3.33 13.69 10.97
N SER A 84 -3.45 15.01 10.82
CA SER A 84 -2.30 15.90 10.93
C SER A 84 -1.64 15.81 12.31
N ALA A 85 -2.46 15.63 13.36
CA ALA A 85 -1.98 15.42 14.73
C ALA A 85 -1.15 14.14 14.92
N TYR A 86 -1.29 13.16 14.01
CA TYR A 86 -0.62 11.86 14.10
C TYR A 86 0.51 11.69 13.08
N LYS A 87 0.78 12.70 12.24
CA LYS A 87 1.75 12.62 11.16
C LYS A 87 2.74 13.79 11.19
N THR A 88 4.01 13.50 10.98
CA THR A 88 5.07 14.51 10.83
C THR A 88 5.09 15.14 9.43
N GLY A 89 4.40 14.53 8.46
CA GLY A 89 4.32 15.03 7.10
C GLY A 89 3.39 14.20 6.21
N VAL A 90 3.23 14.64 4.97
CA VAL A 90 2.45 13.88 3.97
C VAL A 90 3.19 12.59 3.66
N THR A 91 2.48 11.46 3.66
CA THR A 91 3.09 10.17 3.34
C THR A 91 3.42 10.09 1.85
N PRO A 92 4.62 9.65 1.46
CA PRO A 92 4.99 9.47 0.05
C PRO A 92 3.98 8.61 -0.71
N GLY A 93 3.43 7.59 -0.06
CA GLY A 93 2.39 6.73 -0.63
C GLY A 93 1.08 7.46 -0.95
N ALA A 94 0.72 8.51 -0.22
CA ALA A 94 -0.47 9.33 -0.52
C ALA A 94 -0.22 10.25 -1.72
N VAL A 95 0.98 10.83 -1.83
CA VAL A 95 1.35 11.67 -2.97
C VAL A 95 1.53 10.84 -4.24
N GLY A 96 2.14 9.66 -4.12
CA GLY A 96 2.44 8.75 -5.24
C GLY A 96 1.24 7.95 -5.75
N ALA A 97 0.22 7.71 -4.91
CA ALA A 97 -0.92 6.84 -5.25
C ALA A 97 -1.65 7.22 -6.55
N PRO A 98 -1.98 8.51 -6.82
CA PRO A 98 -2.65 8.88 -8.07
C PRO A 98 -1.81 8.58 -9.31
N TYR A 99 -0.50 8.83 -9.26
CA TYR A 99 0.40 8.56 -10.38
C TYR A 99 0.52 7.07 -10.66
N LEU A 100 0.64 6.26 -9.60
CA LEU A 100 0.72 4.81 -9.75
C LEU A 100 -0.60 4.21 -10.25
N PHE A 101 -1.74 4.73 -9.80
CA PHE A 101 -3.05 4.34 -10.33
C PHE A 101 -3.15 4.57 -11.84
N VAL A 102 -2.73 5.75 -12.33
CA VAL A 102 -2.72 6.06 -13.76
C VAL A 102 -1.77 5.12 -14.52
N ALA A 103 -0.57 4.86 -13.99
CA ALA A 103 0.38 3.94 -14.60
C ALA A 103 -0.19 2.51 -14.70
N LEU A 104 -0.80 2.01 -13.62
CA LEU A 104 -1.45 0.70 -13.60
C LEU A 104 -2.62 0.63 -14.59
N LEU A 105 -3.38 1.70 -14.74
CA LEU A 105 -4.48 1.76 -15.70
C LEU A 105 -3.96 1.65 -17.14
N ILE A 106 -2.90 2.37 -17.47
CA ILE A 106 -2.25 2.27 -18.78
C ILE A 106 -1.74 0.85 -19.02
N PHE A 107 -1.04 0.25 -18.06
CA PHE A 107 -0.52 -1.11 -18.19
C PHE A 107 -1.62 -2.17 -18.31
N PHE A 108 -2.73 -2.01 -17.59
CA PHE A 108 -3.90 -2.85 -17.72
C PHE A 108 -4.48 -2.80 -19.13
N LEU A 109 -4.70 -1.60 -19.67
CA LEU A 109 -5.22 -1.42 -21.03
C LEU A 109 -4.29 -2.05 -22.08
N LEU A 110 -2.97 -1.89 -21.93
CA LEU A 110 -1.99 -2.53 -22.80
C LEU A 110 -2.01 -4.06 -22.67
N SER A 111 -2.19 -4.59 -21.46
CA SER A 111 -2.23 -6.04 -21.21
C SER A 111 -3.43 -6.72 -21.87
N ILE A 112 -4.54 -6.01 -22.06
CA ILE A 112 -5.73 -6.53 -22.74
C ILE A 112 -5.65 -6.32 -24.25
N LYS A 113 -5.05 -5.22 -24.71
CA LYS A 113 -4.89 -4.91 -26.14
C LYS A 113 -3.91 -5.85 -26.85
N SER A 114 -2.97 -6.44 -26.12
CA SER A 114 -2.05 -7.47 -26.64
C SER A 114 -2.76 -8.83 -26.77
N LYS A 115 -3.78 -8.89 -27.62
CA LYS A 115 -4.37 -10.12 -28.18
C LYS A 115 -4.38 -10.02 -29.70
#